data_AF-A0A209C568-F1
#
_entry.id   AF-A0A209C568-F1
#
_cell.length_a   1.000
_cell.length_b   1.000
_cell.length_c   1.000
_cell.angle_alpha   90.00
_cell.angle_beta   90.00
_cell.angle_gamma   90.00
#
_symmetry.space_group_name_H-M   'P 1'
#
loop_
_entity.id
_entity.type
_entity.pdbx_description
1 polymer ?
#
loop_
_entity_poly.entity_id
_entity_poly.type
_entity_poly.pdbx_seq_one_letter_code
_entity_poly.pdbx_strand_id
1 'polypeptide(L)'
;MSRNNNRGRRRPQRRKNVPHTPGGRRTDDFRCVSCRLDVSRDAPGTAHRNHCPNCLASLHVDRKIPGDRAADCRGRMEALGMSVRTDGEWMIIHQCASCGELSANRIAGDDNPLVLIRLALRPLADPKAAGRALLTL
;
A
#
# COMPACT_ATOMS: atom_id res chain seq x y z
N MET A 1 -29.26 -23.77 31.53
CA MET A 1 -28.27 -22.90 30.86
C MET A 1 -27.80 -23.59 29.58
N SER A 2 -28.41 -23.27 28.43
CA SER A 2 -28.08 -23.91 27.14
C SER A 2 -27.30 -22.93 26.27
N ARG A 3 -26.08 -23.31 25.88
CA ARG A 3 -25.11 -22.49 25.13
C ARG A 3 -25.58 -22.34 23.67
N ASN A 4 -25.83 -21.10 23.25
CA ASN A 4 -26.25 -20.79 21.87
C ASN A 4 -25.02 -20.74 20.95
N ASN A 5 -24.92 -21.71 20.03
CA ASN A 5 -23.77 -21.92 19.16
C ASN A 5 -23.96 -21.16 17.84
N ASN A 6 -23.71 -19.85 17.85
CA ASN A 6 -23.91 -19.01 16.66
C ASN A 6 -22.70 -19.12 15.71
N ARG A 7 -22.65 -20.19 14.92
CA ARG A 7 -21.68 -20.36 13.82
C ARG A 7 -22.04 -19.36 12.72
N GLY A 8 -21.36 -18.21 12.73
CA GLY A 8 -21.50 -17.15 11.75
C GLY A 8 -21.44 -17.70 10.32
N ARG A 9 -22.48 -17.42 9.54
CA ARG A 9 -22.58 -17.74 8.12
C ARG A 9 -21.37 -17.13 7.39
N ARG A 10 -20.41 -17.96 6.97
CA ARG A 10 -19.32 -17.55 6.07
C ARG A 10 -19.97 -16.99 4.80
N ARG A 11 -19.83 -15.68 4.57
CA ARG A 11 -20.23 -15.03 3.31
C ARG A 11 -19.50 -15.74 2.16
N PRO A 12 -20.21 -16.32 1.18
CA PRO A 12 -19.56 -16.99 0.06
C PRO A 12 -18.78 -15.96 -0.75
N GLN A 13 -17.48 -16.20 -0.92
CA GLN A 13 -16.61 -15.36 -1.72
C GLN A 13 -17.05 -15.47 -3.18
N ARG A 14 -17.61 -14.39 -3.73
CA ARG A 14 -18.12 -14.35 -5.12
C ARG A 14 -16.94 -14.57 -6.07
N ARG A 15 -16.98 -15.64 -6.88
CA ARG A 15 -15.94 -15.87 -7.90
C ARG A 15 -15.96 -14.71 -8.89
N LYS A 16 -14.85 -13.99 -8.99
CA LYS A 16 -14.67 -12.89 -9.93
C LYS A 16 -14.17 -13.49 -11.25
N ASN A 17 -14.91 -13.27 -12.33
CA ASN A 17 -14.46 -13.63 -13.67
C ASN A 17 -13.26 -12.73 -14.01
N VAL A 18 -12.08 -13.32 -14.18
CA VAL A 18 -10.86 -12.63 -14.62
C VAL A 18 -10.74 -12.85 -16.13
N PRO A 19 -10.92 -11.82 -16.98
CA PRO A 19 -10.64 -11.96 -18.39
C PRO A 19 -9.12 -12.11 -18.57
N HIS A 20 -8.68 -13.29 -19.00
CA HIS A 20 -7.34 -13.47 -19.52
C HIS A 20 -7.32 -13.00 -20.98
N THR A 21 -6.82 -11.79 -21.21
CA THR A 21 -6.42 -11.35 -22.55
C THR A 21 -4.89 -11.34 -22.63
N PRO A 22 -4.27 -12.05 -23.59
CA PRO A 22 -2.83 -12.02 -23.78
C PRO A 22 -2.44 -10.77 -24.59
N GLY A 23 -1.41 -10.04 -24.13
CA GLY A 23 -0.58 -9.25 -25.05
C GLY A 23 -0.89 -7.76 -25.25
N GLY A 24 -1.51 -7.06 -24.29
CA GLY A 24 -1.62 -5.60 -24.31
C GLY A 24 -1.08 -5.00 -23.02
N ARG A 25 -0.17 -4.02 -23.11
CA ARG A 25 0.22 -3.20 -21.96
C ARG A 25 -1.06 -2.64 -21.35
N ARG A 26 -1.44 -3.09 -20.16
CA ARG A 26 -2.67 -2.64 -19.52
C ARG A 26 -2.51 -1.14 -19.31
N THR A 27 -3.51 -0.36 -19.73
CA THR A 27 -3.46 1.11 -19.85
C THR A 27 -3.18 1.84 -18.52
N ASP A 28 -3.12 1.10 -17.42
CA ASP A 28 -2.95 1.63 -16.07
C ASP A 28 -1.62 1.28 -15.39
N ASP A 29 -0.74 0.48 -16.00
CA ASP A 29 0.54 0.11 -15.39
C ASP A 29 1.48 1.33 -15.22
N PHE A 30 2.38 1.28 -14.23
CA PHE A 30 3.39 2.32 -14.03
C PHE A 30 4.78 1.72 -13.83
N ARG A 31 5.81 2.49 -14.19
CA ARG A 31 7.20 2.13 -13.93
C ARG A 31 7.63 2.71 -12.59
N CYS A 32 8.11 1.86 -11.68
CA CYS A 32 8.53 2.29 -10.35
C CYS A 32 9.72 3.27 -10.44
N VAL A 33 9.62 4.41 -9.77
CA VAL A 33 10.70 5.42 -9.72
C VAL A 33 11.92 4.99 -8.91
N SER A 34 11.78 3.96 -8.06
CA SER A 34 12.87 3.44 -7.23
C SER A 34 13.57 2.25 -7.89
N CYS A 35 12.87 1.11 -8.05
CA CYS A 35 13.48 -0.12 -8.57
C CYS A 35 13.32 -0.33 -10.09
N ARG A 36 12.66 0.60 -10.80
CA ARG A 36 12.48 0.59 -12.27
C ARG A 36 11.67 -0.56 -12.87
N LEU A 37 11.12 -1.46 -12.05
CA LEU A 37 10.18 -2.50 -12.48
C LEU A 37 8.87 -1.88 -12.98
N ASP A 38 8.27 -2.52 -14.00
CA ASP A 38 6.89 -2.25 -14.40
C ASP A 38 5.93 -2.90 -13.40
N VAL A 39 4.95 -2.12 -12.94
CA VAL A 39 4.03 -2.50 -11.87
C VAL A 39 2.60 -2.35 -12.37
N SER A 40 1.84 -3.44 -12.27
CA SER A 40 0.39 -3.42 -12.48
C SER A 40 -0.30 -2.59 -11.40
N ARG A 41 -1.20 -1.70 -11.82
CA ARG A 41 -2.12 -1.03 -10.89
C ARG A 41 -3.28 -1.91 -10.45
N ASP A 42 -3.62 -2.92 -11.23
CA ASP A 42 -4.57 -3.96 -10.81
C ASP A 42 -3.88 -4.81 -9.74
N ALA A 43 -4.44 -4.77 -8.54
CA ALA A 43 -3.87 -5.40 -7.36
C ALA A 43 -5.00 -5.90 -6.44
N PRO A 44 -4.90 -7.12 -5.89
CA PRO A 44 -5.91 -7.63 -4.95
C PRO A 44 -6.03 -6.73 -3.71
N GLY A 45 -7.26 -6.43 -3.28
CA GLY A 45 -7.52 -5.72 -2.03
C GLY A 45 -7.50 -4.19 -2.11
N THR A 46 -7.09 -3.60 -3.24
CA THR A 46 -7.10 -2.13 -3.44
C THR A 46 -7.59 -1.76 -4.85
N ALA A 47 -8.34 -0.66 -4.96
CA ALA A 47 -8.74 -0.08 -6.25
C ALA A 47 -7.72 0.93 -6.79
N HIS A 48 -6.84 1.46 -5.92
CA HIS A 48 -5.92 2.55 -6.24
C HIS A 48 -4.53 2.20 -5.71
N ARG A 49 -3.85 1.25 -6.36
CA ARG A 49 -2.43 1.01 -6.08
C ARG A 49 -1.61 2.26 -6.44
N ASN A 50 -0.80 2.71 -5.49
CA ASN A 50 0.10 3.85 -5.66
C ASN A 50 1.55 3.51 -5.26
N HIS A 51 1.84 2.27 -4.84
CA HIS A 51 3.20 1.81 -4.52
C HIS A 51 3.59 0.55 -5.29
N CYS A 52 4.90 0.35 -5.43
CA CYS A 52 5.47 -0.86 -6.00
C CYS A 52 5.40 -2.02 -4.98
N PRO A 53 4.90 -3.22 -5.34
CA PRO A 53 4.86 -4.35 -4.41
C PRO A 53 6.25 -4.84 -3.98
N ASN A 54 7.27 -4.61 -4.81
CA ASN A 54 8.61 -5.15 -4.61
C ASN A 54 9.52 -4.27 -3.73
N CYS A 55 9.26 -2.96 -3.68
CA CYS A 55 10.09 -2.04 -2.90
C CYS A 55 9.29 -1.03 -2.06
N LEU A 56 7.96 -1.08 -2.15
CA LEU A 56 7.00 -0.22 -1.46
C LEU A 56 7.14 1.28 -1.74
N ALA A 57 8.03 1.71 -2.63
CA ALA A 57 8.13 3.10 -3.05
C ALA A 57 6.88 3.53 -3.83
N SER A 58 6.45 4.76 -3.59
CA SER A 58 5.30 5.41 -4.21
C SER A 58 5.75 6.68 -4.94
N LEU A 59 4.83 7.33 -5.65
CA LEU A 59 5.01 8.64 -6.28
C LEU A 59 3.94 9.59 -5.76
N HIS A 60 4.32 10.82 -5.40
CA HIS A 60 3.38 11.83 -4.91
C HIS A 60 2.57 12.39 -6.07
N VAL A 61 1.51 11.67 -6.42
CA VAL A 61 0.59 12.02 -7.50
C VAL A 61 -0.79 12.38 -7.00
N ASP A 62 -1.19 11.93 -5.80
CA ASP A 62 -2.51 12.25 -5.26
C ASP A 62 -2.45 13.51 -4.38
N ARG A 63 -3.47 14.37 -4.42
CA ARG A 63 -3.63 15.48 -3.46
C ARG A 63 -4.41 14.99 -2.23
N LYS A 64 -5.72 15.24 -2.20
CA LYS A 64 -6.55 14.97 -1.01
C LYS A 64 -7.34 13.67 -1.14
N ILE A 65 -7.67 13.27 -2.37
CA ILE A 65 -8.51 12.11 -2.62
C ILE A 65 -7.61 11.00 -3.18
N PRO A 66 -7.57 9.81 -2.55
CA PRO A 66 -6.80 8.69 -3.08
C PRO A 66 -7.16 8.39 -4.54
N GLY A 67 -6.13 8.36 -5.40
CA GLY A 67 -6.30 8.14 -6.84
C GLY A 67 -6.73 9.36 -7.67
N ASP A 68 -6.87 10.57 -7.08
CA ASP A 68 -7.20 11.78 -7.84
C ASP A 68 -6.10 12.20 -8.84
N ARG A 69 -4.87 11.71 -8.62
CA ARG A 69 -3.68 12.04 -9.42
C ARG A 69 -3.50 13.54 -9.67
N ALA A 70 -3.95 14.37 -8.74
CA ALA A 70 -4.00 15.81 -8.91
C ALA A 70 -2.72 16.52 -8.47
N ALA A 71 -1.76 15.86 -7.81
CA ALA A 71 -0.60 16.52 -7.23
C ALA A 71 0.50 16.83 -8.26
N ASP A 72 1.00 18.06 -8.22
CA ASP A 72 2.07 18.53 -9.12
C ASP A 72 3.47 18.16 -8.61
N CYS A 73 3.61 17.80 -7.34
CA CYS A 73 4.89 17.51 -6.70
C CYS A 73 5.65 16.40 -7.42
N ARG A 74 4.98 15.26 -7.66
CA ARG A 74 5.57 14.07 -8.31
C ARG A 74 6.87 13.59 -7.66
N GLY A 75 7.11 13.96 -6.41
CA GLY A 75 8.26 13.53 -5.64
C GLY A 75 8.16 12.05 -5.31
N ARG A 76 9.29 11.35 -5.26
CA ARG A 76 9.34 9.97 -4.77
C ARG A 76 8.85 9.95 -3.32
N MET A 77 7.99 8.97 -3.02
CA MET A 77 7.57 8.73 -1.64
C MET A 77 8.19 7.46 -1.09
N GLU A 78 8.78 7.57 0.09
CA GLU A 78 9.41 6.46 0.80
C GLU A 78 8.45 5.86 1.82
N ALA A 79 8.46 4.54 1.97
CA ALA A 79 7.69 3.87 3.02
C ALA A 79 8.38 4.09 4.37
N LEU A 80 7.71 4.83 5.26
CA LEU A 80 8.20 5.13 6.60
C LEU A 80 7.82 4.04 7.61
N GLY A 81 6.61 3.50 7.49
CA GLY A 81 6.08 2.53 8.45
C GLY A 81 4.75 1.96 8.01
N MET A 82 4.11 1.25 8.94
CA MET A 82 2.81 0.62 8.74
C MET A 82 1.87 1.04 9.87
N SER A 83 0.59 1.18 9.54
CA SER A 83 -0.48 1.39 10.51
C SER A 83 -1.65 0.45 10.23
N VAL A 84 -2.49 0.23 11.24
CA VAL A 84 -3.70 -0.57 11.12
C VAL A 84 -4.88 0.32 11.45
N ARG A 85 -5.86 0.38 10.55
CA ARG A 85 -7.12 1.09 10.77
C ARG A 85 -8.01 0.33 11.74
N THR A 86 -9.03 0.99 12.28
CA THR A 86 -10.00 0.40 13.20
C THR A 86 -10.80 -0.75 12.57
N ASP A 87 -10.94 -0.75 11.24
CA ASP A 87 -11.58 -1.83 10.46
C ASP A 87 -10.63 -3.02 10.19
N GLY A 88 -9.39 -2.96 10.66
CA GLY A 88 -8.38 -4.01 10.49
C GLY A 88 -7.59 -3.90 9.18
N GLU A 89 -7.85 -2.90 8.35
CA GLU A 89 -7.10 -2.68 7.11
C GLU A 89 -5.69 -2.17 7.41
N TRP A 90 -4.70 -2.83 6.81
CA TRP A 90 -3.30 -2.47 6.96
C TRP A 90 -2.89 -1.44 5.91
N MET A 91 -2.19 -0.42 6.36
CA MET A 91 -1.77 0.72 5.56
C MET A 91 -0.25 0.86 5.62
N ILE A 92 0.34 1.26 4.51
CA ILE A 92 1.71 1.76 4.43
C ILE A 92 1.65 3.27 4.59
N ILE A 93 2.47 3.81 5.48
CA ILE A 93 2.66 5.25 5.62
C ILE A 93 3.84 5.66 4.72
N HIS A 94 3.55 6.51 3.76
CA HIS A 94 4.51 7.06 2.82
C HIS A 94 4.82 8.51 3.16
N GLN A 95 6.08 8.93 3.00
CA GLN A 95 6.49 10.34 3.08
C GLN A 95 7.11 10.78 1.76
N CYS A 96 6.66 11.92 1.24
CA CYS A 96 7.27 12.53 0.07
C CYS A 96 8.65 13.10 0.41
N ALA A 97 9.68 12.65 -0.29
CA ALA A 97 11.04 13.16 -0.11
C ALA A 97 11.21 14.62 -0.58
N SER A 98 10.29 15.13 -1.39
CA SER A 98 10.36 16.49 -1.96
C SER A 98 9.63 17.54 -1.13
N CYS A 99 8.46 17.22 -0.56
CA CYS A 99 7.63 18.18 0.17
C CYS A 99 7.26 17.74 1.60
N GLY A 100 7.65 16.55 2.04
CA GLY A 100 7.38 16.03 3.39
C GLY A 100 5.96 15.50 3.63
N GLU A 101 5.04 15.66 2.68
CA GLU A 101 3.64 15.20 2.79
C GLU A 101 3.56 13.71 3.13
N LEU A 102 2.63 13.36 4.03
CA LEU A 102 2.36 11.99 4.43
C LEU A 102 1.12 11.46 3.73
N SER A 103 1.17 10.21 3.28
CA SER A 103 -0.01 9.52 2.73
C SER A 103 -0.10 8.09 3.25
N ALA A 104 -1.32 7.59 3.38
CA ALA A 104 -1.61 6.25 3.86
C ALA A 104 -2.22 5.42 2.72
N ASN A 105 -1.45 4.46 2.23
CA ASN A 105 -1.84 3.60 1.10
C ASN A 105 -2.14 2.18 1.60
N ARG A 106 -3.24 1.60 1.13
CA ARG A 106 -3.63 0.25 1.54
C ARG A 106 -2.61 -0.78 1.05
N ILE A 107 -2.24 -1.74 1.91
CA ILE A 107 -1.43 -2.90 1.52
C ILE A 107 -2.24 -3.78 0.57
N ALA A 108 -1.68 -4.09 -0.59
CA ALA A 108 -2.28 -4.98 -1.58
C ALA A 108 -1.90 -6.45 -1.31
N GLY A 109 -2.72 -7.37 -1.79
CA GLY A 109 -2.55 -8.80 -1.56
C GLY A 109 -1.33 -9.43 -2.24
N ASP A 110 -0.71 -8.74 -3.20
CA ASP A 110 0.50 -9.14 -3.90
C ASP A 110 1.75 -8.34 -3.45
N ASP A 111 1.65 -7.53 -2.39
CA ASP A 111 2.82 -6.84 -1.84
C ASP A 111 3.80 -7.83 -1.21
N ASN A 112 5.11 -7.59 -1.41
CA ASN A 112 6.13 -8.53 -0.98
C ASN A 112 6.19 -8.64 0.56
N PRO A 113 5.88 -9.81 1.14
CA PRO A 113 5.77 -9.96 2.59
C PRO A 113 7.10 -9.73 3.31
N LEU A 114 8.23 -10.06 2.68
CA LEU A 114 9.56 -9.84 3.27
C LEU A 114 9.84 -8.33 3.43
N VAL A 115 9.43 -7.51 2.47
CA VAL A 115 9.65 -6.06 2.52
C VAL A 115 8.73 -5.42 3.55
N LEU A 116 7.49 -5.90 3.67
CA LEU A 116 6.56 -5.48 4.71
C LEU A 116 7.07 -5.79 6.12
N ILE A 117 7.56 -7.02 6.35
CA ILE A 117 8.14 -7.40 7.66
C ILE A 117 9.37 -6.54 7.98
N ARG A 118 10.26 -6.30 7.00
CA ARG A 118 11.41 -5.41 7.19
C ARG A 118 10.99 -3.99 7.55
N LEU A 119 9.94 -3.48 6.93
CA LEU A 119 9.39 -2.16 7.26
C LEU A 119 8.84 -2.12 8.68
N ALA A 120 8.06 -3.12 9.08
CA ALA A 120 7.49 -3.21 10.43
C ALA A 120 8.55 -3.33 11.53
N LEU A 121 9.65 -4.06 11.26
CA LEU A 121 10.74 -4.27 12.22
C LEU A 121 11.80 -3.17 12.22
N ARG A 122 11.74 -2.19 11.30
CA ARG A 122 12.75 -1.13 11.17
C ARG A 122 13.03 -0.38 12.48
N PRO A 123 12.03 -0.01 13.31
CA PRO A 123 12.29 0.65 14.60
C PRO A 123 13.09 -0.20 15.59
N LEU A 124 13.01 -1.52 15.50
CA LEU A 124 13.77 -2.44 16.35
C LEU A 124 15.22 -2.62 15.88
N ALA A 125 15.43 -2.55 14.57
CA ALA A 125 16.75 -2.69 13.96
C ALA A 125 17.59 -1.41 14.05
N ASP A 126 16.95 -0.24 14.04
CA ASP A 126 17.60 1.07 14.19
C ASP A 126 16.78 1.99 15.13
N PRO A 127 17.14 2.04 16.42
CA PRO A 127 16.46 2.88 17.40
C PRO A 127 16.52 4.38 17.07
N LYS A 128 17.51 4.83 16.31
CA LYS A 128 17.62 6.25 15.89
C LYS A 128 16.59 6.60 14.82
N ALA A 129 16.16 5.63 14.01
CA ALA A 129 15.09 5.81 13.03
C ALA A 129 13.71 6.00 13.71
N ALA A 130 13.49 5.39 14.87
CA ALA A 130 12.23 5.52 15.62
C ALA A 130 11.98 6.97 16.09
N GLY A 131 13.03 7.69 16.50
CA GLY A 131 12.94 9.09 16.93
C GLY A 131 12.52 10.06 15.81
N ARG A 132 12.91 9.79 14.56
CA ARG A 132 12.54 10.63 13.41
C ARG A 132 11.07 10.50 13.03
N ALA A 133 10.51 9.28 13.07
CA ALA A 133 9.10 9.04 12.71
C ALA A 133 8.11 9.74 13.66
N LEU A 134 8.46 9.86 14.94
CA LEU A 134 7.64 10.52 15.97
C LEU A 134 7.70 12.06 15.90
N LEU A 135 8.72 12.64 15.25
CA LEU A 135 8.88 14.10 15.14
C LEU A 135 8.25 14.68 13.86
N THR A 136 7.78 13.81 12.96
CA THR A 136 7.17 14.18 11.66
C THR A 136 5.67 13.91 11.58
N LEU A 137 5.06 13.44 12.67
CA LEU A 137 3.60 13.28 12.86
C LEU A 137 3.11 14.35 13.84
#